data_AF-A0A7S2B9V7-F1
#
_entry.id   AF-A0A7S2B9V7-F1
#
_cell.length_a   1.000
_cell.length_b   1.000
_cell.length_c   1.000
_cell.angle_alpha   90.00
_cell.angle_beta   90.00
_cell.angle_gamma   90.00
#
_symmetry.space_group_name_H-M   'P 1'
#
loop_
_entity.id
_entity.type
_entity.pdbx_description
1 polymer ?
#
loop_
_entity_poly.entity_id
_entity_poly.type
_entity_poly.pdbx_seq_one_letter_code
_entity_poly.pdbx_strand_id
1 'polypeptide(L)'
;LVPASLTAQLVEVALGTKPARYRGWTLAGYPQTSEECALTFLEDAPPKEPEEGEEEEAPPEAPPPPNKGGKAVDVPPPEPEKVPRTSMAPDVVVVLSQPEEAFQELLQSADGPAAQKEIQLKMDRWKKDNPEEGPKLADFFSAKFGSKVLELEIREGMDMGVLIDSVAEALESGRRVANFLPSTKPAGACQAEEEATLERTKTGEELARAEAEVRKKKKEQEERLDHIRREEHARLERHS
;
A
#
# COMPACT_ATOMS: atom_id res chain seq x y z
N LEU A 1 14.94 6.04 -1.60
CA LEU A 1 13.69 6.25 -0.84
C LEU A 1 13.44 7.74 -0.79
N VAL A 2 12.19 8.15 -0.99
CA VAL A 2 11.76 9.54 -0.84
C VAL A 2 11.79 9.89 0.65
N PRO A 3 12.17 11.12 1.07
CA PRO A 3 12.13 11.51 2.48
C PRO A 3 10.72 11.35 3.06
N ALA A 4 10.62 10.89 4.32
CA ALA A 4 9.34 10.66 5.00
C ALA A 4 8.44 11.91 5.01
N SER A 5 9.04 13.09 5.19
CA SER A 5 8.35 14.38 5.15
C SER A 5 7.72 14.69 3.79
N LEU A 6 8.41 14.39 2.69
CA LEU A 6 7.87 14.60 1.34
C LEU A 6 6.76 13.59 1.03
N THR A 7 6.92 12.33 1.44
CA THR A 7 5.87 11.32 1.30
C THR A 7 4.61 11.72 2.07
N ALA A 8 4.75 12.16 3.33
CA ALA A 8 3.64 12.61 4.16
C ALA A 8 2.90 13.81 3.53
N GLN A 9 3.63 14.79 2.99
CA GLN A 9 3.03 15.93 2.28
C GLN A 9 2.25 15.50 1.04
N LEU A 10 2.77 14.57 0.25
CA LEU A 10 2.07 14.06 -0.94
C LEU A 10 0.78 13.31 -0.55
N VAL A 11 0.83 12.51 0.51
CA VAL A 11 -0.35 11.82 1.06
C VAL A 11 -1.36 12.83 1.57
N GLU A 12 -0.94 13.86 2.30
CA GLU A 12 -1.83 14.92 2.78
C GLU A 12 -2.53 15.65 1.65
N VAL A 13 -1.80 16.01 0.58
CA VAL A 13 -2.39 16.65 -0.60
C VAL A 13 -3.43 15.73 -1.25
N ALA A 14 -3.13 14.43 -1.39
CA ALA A 14 -4.05 13.46 -1.97
C ALA A 14 -5.33 13.29 -1.13
N LEU A 15 -5.19 13.18 0.18
CA LEU A 15 -6.30 13.06 1.14
C LEU A 15 -7.10 14.36 1.27
N GLY A 16 -6.49 15.51 0.96
CA GLY A 16 -7.16 16.81 0.90
C GLY A 16 -8.11 16.98 -0.29
N THR A 17 -8.07 16.08 -1.28
CA THR A 17 -8.91 16.20 -2.48
C THR A 17 -10.39 15.93 -2.18
N LYS A 18 -11.30 16.54 -2.96
CA LYS A 18 -12.75 16.32 -2.82
C LYS A 18 -13.14 14.83 -2.92
N PRO A 19 -12.61 14.03 -3.87
CA PRO A 19 -12.92 12.60 -3.91
C PRO A 19 -12.57 11.88 -2.61
N ALA A 20 -11.38 12.10 -2.05
CA ALA A 20 -10.96 11.46 -0.80
C ALA A 20 -11.86 11.85 0.39
N ARG A 21 -12.26 13.13 0.47
CA ARG A 21 -13.13 13.63 1.54
C ARG A 21 -14.58 13.12 1.46
N TYR A 22 -15.13 12.97 0.25
CA TYR A 22 -16.55 12.63 0.06
C TYR A 22 -16.81 11.16 -0.26
N ARG A 23 -15.84 10.43 -0.80
CA ARG A 23 -15.97 9.01 -1.18
C ARG A 23 -15.10 8.08 -0.35
N GLY A 24 -14.28 8.63 0.55
CA GLY A 24 -13.27 7.87 1.28
C GLY A 24 -12.00 7.64 0.46
N TRP A 25 -11.07 6.93 1.08
CA TRP A 25 -9.74 6.69 0.54
C TRP A 25 -9.21 5.35 1.04
N THR A 26 -8.19 4.84 0.36
CA THR A 26 -7.45 3.65 0.77
C THR A 26 -5.97 3.92 0.54
N LEU A 27 -5.15 3.66 1.55
CA LEU A 27 -3.70 3.74 1.45
C LEU A 27 -3.14 2.32 1.45
N ALA A 28 -2.30 2.02 0.46
CA ALA A 28 -1.64 0.73 0.32
C ALA A 28 -0.13 0.91 0.50
N GLY A 29 0.45 0.16 1.44
CA GLY A 29 1.89 0.23 1.74
C GLY A 29 2.33 1.57 2.36
N TYR A 30 1.41 2.32 2.97
CA TYR A 30 1.68 3.54 3.71
C TYR A 30 0.75 3.64 4.93
N PRO A 31 1.25 4.08 6.10
CA PRO A 31 2.65 4.38 6.40
C PRO A 31 3.49 3.10 6.49
N GLN A 32 4.79 3.21 6.19
CA GLN A 32 5.76 2.12 6.33
C GLN A 32 6.52 2.19 7.65
N THR A 33 6.56 3.37 8.27
CA THR A 33 7.34 3.63 9.49
C THR A 33 6.51 4.42 10.50
N SER A 34 6.91 4.35 11.77
CA SER A 34 6.31 5.17 12.83
C SER A 34 6.51 6.68 12.58
N GLU A 35 7.60 7.08 11.93
CA GLU A 35 7.87 8.48 11.56
C GLU A 35 6.87 9.00 10.53
N GLU A 36 6.65 8.27 9.43
CA GLU A 36 5.63 8.61 8.41
C GLU A 36 4.23 8.66 9.03
N CYS A 37 3.95 7.74 9.95
CA CYS A 37 2.70 7.71 10.69
C CYS A 37 2.51 8.97 11.54
N ALA A 38 3.51 9.35 12.33
CA ALA A 38 3.49 10.54 13.16
C ALA A 38 3.35 11.83 12.33
N LEU A 39 4.04 11.92 11.18
CA LEU A 39 3.98 13.11 10.31
C LEU A 39 2.63 13.30 9.62
N THR A 40 1.90 12.21 9.37
CA THR A 40 0.64 12.27 8.59
C THR A 40 -0.58 12.34 9.48
N PHE A 41 -0.59 11.54 10.54
CA PHE A 41 -1.79 11.31 11.33
C PHE A 41 -1.75 12.01 12.69
N LEU A 42 -0.62 12.60 13.08
CA LEU A 42 -0.55 13.43 14.28
C LEU A 42 -0.32 14.88 13.88
N GLU A 43 -0.86 15.80 14.66
CA GLU A 43 -0.62 17.23 14.56
C GLU A 43 -0.15 17.77 15.92
N ASP A 44 0.53 18.91 15.92
CA ASP A 44 0.94 19.55 17.15
C ASP A 44 -0.29 20.07 17.88
N ALA A 45 -0.38 19.78 19.18
CA ALA A 45 -1.47 20.29 20.01
C ALA A 45 -1.53 21.82 19.90
N PRO A 46 -2.73 22.41 19.86
CA PRO A 46 -2.85 23.85 19.96
C PRO A 46 -2.10 24.32 21.21
N PRO A 47 -1.34 25.43 21.13
CA PRO A 47 -0.64 25.95 22.29
C PRO A 47 -1.63 26.04 23.45
N LYS A 48 -1.35 25.36 24.56
CA LYS A 48 -2.15 25.55 25.77
C LYS A 48 -2.11 27.04 26.06
N GLU A 49 -3.29 27.68 26.06
CA GLU A 49 -3.41 29.04 26.57
C GLU A 49 -2.77 29.03 27.95
N PRO A 50 -1.91 30.00 28.29
CA PRO A 50 -1.33 30.07 29.61
C PRO A 50 -2.48 30.06 30.60
N GLU A 51 -2.59 29.00 31.40
CA GLU A 51 -3.52 28.98 32.52
C GLU A 51 -3.21 30.23 33.36
N GLU A 52 -4.06 31.24 33.24
CA GLU A 52 -4.07 32.37 34.15
C GLU A 52 -4.40 31.81 35.54
N GLY A 53 -3.35 31.57 36.32
CA GLY A 53 -3.39 31.49 37.76
C GLY A 53 -4.20 30.33 38.34
N GLU A 54 -3.58 29.14 38.41
CA GLU A 54 -3.57 28.51 39.74
C GLU A 54 -2.54 29.27 40.58
N GLU A 55 -3.06 30.10 41.49
CA GLU A 55 -2.30 30.64 42.62
C GLU A 55 -1.69 29.45 43.38
N GLU A 56 -0.47 29.10 43.02
CA GLU A 56 0.40 28.25 43.82
C GLU A 56 0.60 28.98 45.15
N GLU A 57 -0.11 28.52 46.19
CA GLU A 57 0.06 28.94 47.58
C GLU A 57 1.56 28.91 47.91
N ALA A 58 2.15 30.10 47.99
CA ALA A 58 3.54 30.29 48.35
C ALA A 58 3.81 29.67 49.74
N PRO A 59 4.79 28.76 49.88
CA PRO A 59 5.33 28.46 51.20
C PRO A 59 6.11 29.69 51.72
N PRO A 60 6.03 30.00 53.03
CA PRO A 60 6.61 31.22 53.58
C PRO A 60 8.14 31.24 53.49
N GLU A 61 8.64 32.44 53.22
CA GLU A 61 10.03 32.92 53.22
C GLU A 61 11.00 32.17 54.16
N ALA A 62 12.11 31.69 53.59
CA ALA A 62 13.36 31.46 54.29
C ALA A 62 14.52 32.21 53.56
N PRO A 63 15.51 32.76 54.30
CA PRO A 63 16.46 33.75 53.79
C PRO A 63 17.55 33.17 52.87
N PRO A 64 18.23 34.00 52.06
CA PRO A 64 19.01 33.56 50.90
C PRO A 64 20.43 33.11 51.27
N PRO A 65 21.01 32.11 50.56
CA PRO A 65 22.46 31.93 50.49
C PRO A 65 23.05 32.52 49.19
N PRO A 66 24.35 32.87 49.18
CA PRO A 66 24.97 33.64 48.10
C PRO A 66 25.45 32.77 46.94
N ASN A 67 25.04 33.18 45.74
CA ASN A 67 25.80 33.26 44.48
C ASN A 67 26.93 32.23 44.24
N LYS A 68 26.68 31.24 43.37
CA LYS A 68 27.70 30.64 42.48
C LYS A 68 27.08 30.33 41.13
N GLY A 69 27.75 30.80 40.07
CA GLY A 69 27.24 30.83 38.70
C GLY A 69 26.80 29.47 38.18
N GLY A 70 25.50 29.34 37.95
CA GLY A 70 24.94 28.32 37.08
C GLY A 70 24.99 28.81 35.65
N LYS A 71 25.70 28.08 34.78
CA LYS A 71 25.47 28.15 33.34
C LYS A 71 23.96 27.98 33.13
N ALA A 72 23.34 28.93 32.42
CA ALA A 72 22.00 28.75 31.91
C ALA A 72 22.00 27.43 31.12
N VAL A 73 21.37 26.42 31.71
CA VAL A 73 21.02 25.20 31.00
C VAL A 73 19.97 25.68 30.01
N ASP A 74 20.37 25.75 28.75
CA ASP A 74 19.49 25.94 27.61
C ASP A 74 18.58 24.69 27.59
N VAL A 75 17.51 24.73 28.38
CA VAL A 75 16.49 23.68 28.40
C VAL A 75 15.76 23.84 27.08
N PRO A 76 15.91 22.89 26.13
CA PRO A 76 15.19 22.99 24.87
C PRO A 76 13.69 23.11 25.18
N PRO A 77 12.96 23.96 24.43
CA PRO A 77 11.53 24.13 24.62
C PRO A 77 10.84 22.75 24.68
N PRO A 78 9.87 22.54 25.59
CA PRO A 78 9.15 21.27 25.65
C PRO A 78 8.56 20.98 24.27
N GLU A 79 8.87 19.79 23.74
CA GLU A 79 8.31 19.37 22.45
C GLU A 79 6.78 19.42 22.53
N PRO A 80 6.11 20.04 21.55
CA PRO A 80 4.66 20.14 21.56
C PRO A 80 4.05 18.74 21.59
N GLU A 81 3.04 18.56 22.44
CA GLU A 81 2.32 17.30 22.55
C GLU A 81 1.65 16.99 21.21
N LYS A 82 1.90 15.79 20.66
CA LYS A 82 1.31 15.39 19.39
C LYS A 82 -0.06 14.78 19.60
N VAL A 83 -1.10 15.39 19.03
CA VAL A 83 -2.49 14.94 19.11
C VAL A 83 -2.93 14.22 17.82
N PRO A 84 -3.82 13.23 17.91
CA PRO A 84 -4.35 12.54 16.73
C PRO A 84 -5.16 13.47 15.81
N ARG A 85 -4.78 13.53 14.54
CA ARG A 85 -5.49 14.27 13.49
C ARG A 85 -6.72 13.50 13.03
N THR A 86 -7.81 13.62 13.78
CA THR A 86 -9.06 12.84 13.59
C THR A 86 -9.67 12.96 12.19
N SER A 87 -9.46 14.08 11.49
CA SER A 87 -9.94 14.27 10.12
C SER A 87 -9.31 13.34 9.09
N MET A 88 -8.17 12.73 9.42
CA MET A 88 -7.42 11.82 8.54
C MET A 88 -7.32 10.41 9.13
N ALA A 89 -8.04 10.13 10.22
CA ALA A 89 -8.00 8.82 10.86
C ALA A 89 -8.60 7.74 9.95
N PRO A 90 -7.91 6.59 9.75
CA PRO A 90 -8.50 5.46 9.04
C PRO A 90 -9.61 4.83 9.89
N ASP A 91 -10.68 4.37 9.24
CA ASP A 91 -11.74 3.62 9.93
C ASP A 91 -11.33 2.18 10.19
N VAL A 92 -10.67 1.56 9.21
CA VAL A 92 -10.21 0.17 9.24
C VAL A 92 -8.75 0.12 8.78
N VAL A 93 -7.93 -0.64 9.49
CA VAL A 93 -6.56 -0.96 9.12
C VAL A 93 -6.50 -2.45 8.80
N VAL A 94 -6.14 -2.80 7.58
CA VAL A 94 -6.04 -4.18 7.13
C VAL A 94 -4.58 -4.58 7.08
N VAL A 95 -4.22 -5.62 7.84
CA VAL A 95 -2.89 -6.22 7.86
C VAL A 95 -2.98 -7.55 7.13
N LEU A 96 -2.37 -7.60 5.94
CA LEU A 96 -2.27 -8.83 5.16
C LEU A 96 -0.98 -9.55 5.56
N SER A 97 -1.11 -10.75 6.13
CA SER A 97 0.01 -11.62 6.45
C SER A 97 0.06 -12.79 5.46
N GLN A 98 1.27 -13.27 5.20
CA GLN A 98 1.52 -14.51 4.46
C GLN A 98 2.49 -15.37 5.26
N PRO A 99 2.39 -16.71 5.17
CA PRO A 99 3.37 -17.59 5.76
C PRO A 99 4.76 -17.30 5.18
N GLU A 100 5.80 -17.40 6.01
CA GLU A 100 7.18 -17.09 5.59
C GLU A 100 7.63 -18.00 4.45
N GLU A 101 7.14 -19.24 4.39
CA GLU A 101 7.40 -20.19 3.32
C GLU A 101 6.93 -19.67 1.96
N ALA A 102 5.71 -19.11 1.87
CA ALA A 102 5.19 -18.53 0.63
C ALA A 102 6.02 -17.32 0.18
N PHE A 103 6.54 -16.56 1.14
CA PHE A 103 7.43 -15.43 0.83
C PHE A 103 8.81 -15.89 0.36
N GLN A 104 9.35 -16.98 0.92
CA GLN A 104 10.59 -17.59 0.45
C GLN A 104 10.46 -18.14 -0.96
N GLU A 105 9.32 -18.73 -1.32
CA GLU A 105 9.03 -19.15 -2.69
C GLU A 105 8.97 -17.96 -3.66
N LEU A 106 8.39 -16.84 -3.22
CA LEU A 106 8.40 -15.59 -3.99
C LEU A 106 9.84 -15.08 -4.21
N LEU A 107 10.68 -15.18 -3.19
CA LEU A 107 12.09 -14.81 -3.28
C LEU A 107 12.85 -15.73 -4.26
N GLN A 108 12.61 -17.04 -4.20
CA GLN A 108 13.24 -18.02 -5.09
C GLN A 108 12.79 -17.87 -6.54
N SER A 109 11.52 -17.50 -6.77
CA SER A 109 10.96 -17.26 -8.11
C SER A 109 11.29 -15.87 -8.68
N ALA A 110 11.88 -14.98 -7.90
CA ALA A 110 12.27 -13.65 -8.36
C ALA A 110 13.34 -13.73 -9.47
N ASP A 111 13.16 -12.94 -10.53
CA ASP A 111 14.02 -12.91 -11.71
C ASP A 111 15.40 -12.29 -11.41
N GLY A 112 16.26 -13.10 -10.81
CA GLY A 112 17.67 -12.80 -10.60
C GLY A 112 18.01 -12.16 -9.25
N PRO A 113 19.32 -12.02 -8.97
CA PRO A 113 19.82 -11.67 -7.64
C PRO A 113 19.50 -10.23 -7.21
N ALA A 114 19.21 -9.33 -8.17
CA ALA A 114 18.81 -7.96 -7.86
C ALA A 114 17.39 -7.90 -7.26
N ALA A 115 16.44 -8.60 -7.89
CA ALA A 115 15.06 -8.71 -7.40
C ALA A 115 15.01 -9.38 -6.02
N GLN A 116 15.81 -10.43 -5.83
CA GLN A 116 15.95 -11.10 -4.54
C GLN A 116 16.42 -10.15 -3.44
N LYS A 117 17.48 -9.37 -3.71
CA LYS A 117 17.98 -8.38 -2.73
C LYS A 117 16.94 -7.32 -2.38
N GLU A 118 16.13 -6.88 -3.35
CA GLU A 118 15.08 -5.90 -3.10
C GLU A 118 13.98 -6.47 -2.20
N ILE A 119 13.51 -7.70 -2.48
CA ILE A 119 12.50 -8.38 -1.68
C ILE A 119 13.02 -8.63 -0.26
N GLN A 120 14.27 -9.10 -0.13
CA GLN A 120 14.91 -9.30 1.17
C GLN A 120 14.98 -7.99 1.97
N LEU A 121 15.40 -6.89 1.33
CA LEU A 121 15.49 -5.59 2.00
C LEU A 121 14.12 -5.06 2.45
N LYS A 122 13.06 -5.32 1.69
CA LYS A 122 11.68 -4.99 2.08
C LYS A 122 11.23 -5.83 3.27
N MET A 123 11.56 -7.13 3.29
CA MET A 123 11.24 -8.02 4.40
C MET A 123 11.96 -7.63 5.68
N ASP A 124 13.27 -7.37 5.61
CA ASP A 124 14.08 -6.97 6.76
C ASP A 124 13.55 -5.66 7.36
N ARG A 125 13.15 -4.71 6.50
CA ARG A 125 12.51 -3.47 6.94
C ARG A 125 11.15 -3.73 7.61
N TRP A 126 10.31 -4.58 7.00
CA TRP A 126 9.01 -4.93 7.58
C TRP A 126 9.15 -5.58 8.96
N LYS A 127 10.07 -6.54 9.13
CA LYS A 127 10.35 -7.22 10.41
C LYS A 127 10.87 -6.24 11.48
N LYS A 128 11.63 -5.22 11.07
CA LYS A 128 12.11 -4.17 11.99
C LYS A 128 10.96 -3.31 12.52
N ASP A 129 10.04 -2.91 11.66
CA ASP A 129 8.94 -2.01 12.02
C ASP A 129 7.71 -2.76 12.57
N ASN A 130 7.65 -4.09 12.39
CA ASN A 130 6.60 -4.98 12.90
C ASN A 130 7.25 -6.23 13.54
N PRO A 131 7.79 -6.11 14.77
CA PRO A 131 8.36 -7.24 15.49
C PRO A 131 7.27 -8.26 15.87
N GLU A 132 7.63 -9.53 15.99
CA GLU A 132 6.72 -10.59 16.48
C GLU A 132 6.28 -10.33 17.92
N GLU A 133 7.22 -9.85 18.74
CA GLU A 133 6.99 -9.44 20.13
C GLU A 133 7.12 -7.93 20.25
N GLY A 134 5.99 -7.24 20.42
CA GLY A 134 5.96 -5.79 20.65
C GLY A 134 4.77 -5.09 20.00
N PRO A 135 4.66 -3.76 20.16
CA PRO A 135 3.63 -2.97 19.51
C PRO A 135 3.89 -2.93 17.99
N LYS A 136 2.94 -3.42 17.21
CA LYS A 136 2.96 -3.32 15.75
C LYS A 136 2.53 -1.93 15.31
N LEU A 137 2.86 -1.58 14.07
CA LEU A 137 2.38 -0.32 13.48
C LEU A 137 0.84 -0.26 13.42
N ALA A 138 0.18 -1.40 13.25
CA ALA A 138 -1.29 -1.48 13.28
C ALA A 138 -1.87 -1.16 14.67
N ASP A 139 -1.18 -1.55 15.75
CA ASP A 139 -1.61 -1.31 17.13
C ASP A 139 -1.61 0.18 17.46
N PHE A 140 -0.73 0.96 16.82
CA PHE A 140 -0.74 2.42 16.93
C PHE A 140 -2.09 3.01 16.51
N PHE A 141 -2.69 2.52 15.42
CA PHE A 141 -3.97 3.02 14.93
C PHE A 141 -5.13 2.66 15.85
N SER A 142 -5.14 1.42 16.35
CA SER A 142 -6.11 0.98 17.35
C SER A 142 -6.00 1.82 18.64
N ALA A 143 -4.77 2.01 19.16
CA ALA A 143 -4.55 2.72 20.41
C ALA A 143 -4.80 4.23 20.34
N LYS A 144 -4.42 4.89 19.23
CA LYS A 144 -4.53 6.35 19.09
C LYS A 144 -5.84 6.82 18.48
N PHE A 145 -6.43 6.03 17.58
CA PHE A 145 -7.62 6.44 16.82
C PHE A 145 -8.84 5.56 17.08
N GLY A 146 -8.69 4.44 17.79
CA GLY A 146 -9.77 3.47 17.95
C GLY A 146 -10.13 2.76 16.64
N SER A 147 -9.24 2.76 15.65
CA SER A 147 -9.47 2.11 14.36
C SER A 147 -9.56 0.60 14.51
N LYS A 148 -10.45 -0.03 13.74
CA LYS A 148 -10.57 -1.50 13.72
C LYS A 148 -9.40 -2.09 12.93
N VAL A 149 -8.59 -2.94 13.58
CA VAL A 149 -7.51 -3.67 12.91
C VAL A 149 -8.03 -5.05 12.49
N LEU A 150 -7.88 -5.38 11.21
CA LEU A 150 -8.16 -6.70 10.64
C LEU A 150 -6.86 -7.37 10.24
N GLU A 151 -6.48 -8.43 10.94
CA GLU A 151 -5.37 -9.30 10.53
C GLU A 151 -5.93 -10.43 9.64
N LEU A 152 -5.50 -10.47 8.38
CA LEU A 152 -5.95 -11.44 7.39
C LEU A 152 -4.75 -12.22 6.87
N GLU A 153 -4.76 -13.53 7.07
CA GLU A 153 -3.72 -14.44 6.58
C GLU A 153 -4.08 -14.94 5.18
N ILE A 154 -3.24 -14.63 4.19
CA ILE A 154 -3.39 -15.08 2.81
C ILE A 154 -2.69 -16.43 2.67
N ARG A 155 -3.47 -17.46 2.37
CA ARG A 155 -2.97 -18.82 2.10
C ARG A 155 -3.10 -19.18 0.63
N GLU A 156 -2.26 -20.10 0.17
CA GLU A 156 -2.38 -20.65 -1.18
C GLU A 156 -3.75 -21.31 -1.38
N GLY A 157 -4.41 -21.01 -2.51
CA GLY A 157 -5.75 -21.52 -2.82
C GLY A 157 -6.89 -20.89 -2.03
N MET A 158 -6.63 -19.85 -1.22
CA MET A 158 -7.68 -19.09 -0.56
C MET A 158 -8.51 -18.29 -1.59
N ASP A 159 -9.83 -18.30 -1.42
CA ASP A 159 -10.71 -17.47 -2.22
C ASP A 159 -10.60 -16.00 -1.77
N MET A 160 -10.13 -15.15 -2.69
CA MET A 160 -10.04 -13.71 -2.47
C MET A 160 -11.40 -13.06 -2.21
N GLY A 161 -12.49 -13.66 -2.70
CA GLY A 161 -13.86 -13.19 -2.42
C GLY A 161 -14.15 -13.15 -0.93
N VAL A 162 -13.76 -14.18 -0.19
CA VAL A 162 -13.96 -14.26 1.27
C VAL A 162 -13.18 -13.17 2.01
N LEU A 163 -11.96 -12.86 1.56
CA LEU A 163 -11.17 -11.77 2.14
C LEU A 163 -11.81 -10.41 1.89
N ILE A 164 -12.28 -10.19 0.66
CA ILE A 164 -12.95 -8.95 0.27
C ILE A 164 -14.23 -8.76 1.08
N ASP A 165 -15.03 -9.81 1.24
CA ASP A 165 -16.27 -9.78 2.02
C ASP A 165 -16.01 -9.45 3.49
N SER A 166 -14.96 -10.02 4.09
CA SER A 166 -14.54 -9.72 5.46
C SER A 166 -14.14 -8.24 5.64
N VAL A 167 -13.39 -7.69 4.67
CA VAL A 167 -13.03 -6.26 4.68
C VAL A 167 -14.27 -5.38 4.50
N ALA A 168 -15.17 -5.75 3.59
CA ALA A 168 -16.42 -5.02 3.35
C ALA A 168 -17.31 -5.00 4.61
N GLU A 169 -17.51 -6.15 5.26
CA GLU A 169 -18.27 -6.25 6.51
C GLU A 169 -17.68 -5.37 7.61
N ALA A 170 -16.36 -5.35 7.74
CA ALA A 170 -15.69 -4.50 8.71
C ALA A 170 -15.88 -3.01 8.42
N LEU A 171 -15.81 -2.58 7.15
CA LEU A 171 -16.06 -1.20 6.75
C LEU A 171 -17.52 -0.79 7.01
N GLU A 172 -18.48 -1.65 6.66
CA GLU A 172 -19.90 -1.41 6.88
C GLU A 172 -20.26 -1.33 8.37
N SER A 173 -19.57 -2.10 9.22
CA SER A 173 -19.74 -2.03 10.68
C SER A 173 -19.22 -0.73 11.30
N GLY A 174 -18.21 -0.10 10.69
CA GLY A 174 -17.54 1.08 11.24
C GLY A 174 -18.26 2.39 10.92
N ARG A 175 -18.73 2.58 9.67
CA ARG A 175 -19.52 3.75 9.27
C ARG A 175 -20.60 3.37 8.29
N ARG A 176 -21.78 4.00 8.42
CA ARG A 176 -22.75 4.02 7.33
C ARG A 176 -22.16 4.79 6.17
N VAL A 177 -21.79 4.07 5.10
CA VAL A 177 -21.32 4.65 3.85
C VAL A 177 -22.48 5.44 3.22
N ALA A 178 -22.52 6.74 3.49
CA ALA A 178 -23.44 7.63 2.82
C ALA A 178 -22.76 8.15 1.55
N ASN A 179 -23.04 7.49 0.42
CA ASN A 179 -22.64 7.99 -0.89
C ASN A 179 -23.46 9.26 -1.21
N PHE A 180 -22.98 10.42 -0.76
CA PHE A 180 -23.64 11.72 -0.96
C PHE A 180 -23.48 12.28 -2.39
N LEU A 181 -22.66 11.64 -3.22
CA LEU A 181 -22.52 12.00 -4.62
C LEU A 181 -23.10 10.87 -5.47
N PRO A 182 -24.12 11.13 -6.31
CA PRO A 182 -24.51 10.17 -7.33
C PRO A 182 -23.26 9.82 -8.12
N SER A 183 -23.02 8.51 -8.30
CA SER A 183 -21.94 8.04 -9.16
C SER A 183 -22.10 8.76 -10.48
N THR A 184 -21.12 9.60 -10.84
CA THR A 184 -21.01 10.24 -12.15
C THR A 184 -20.63 9.21 -13.19
N LYS A 185 -21.27 8.03 -13.16
CA LYS A 185 -21.36 7.19 -14.35
C LYS A 185 -22.15 8.03 -15.34
N PRO A 186 -21.57 8.47 -16.48
CA PRO A 186 -22.40 9.00 -17.54
C PRO A 186 -23.44 7.92 -17.86
N ALA A 187 -24.70 8.31 -17.97
CA ALA A 187 -25.85 7.41 -18.07
C ALA A 187 -25.84 6.46 -19.31
N GLY A 188 -24.74 6.39 -20.07
CA GLY A 188 -24.52 5.44 -21.17
C GLY A 188 -23.50 4.33 -20.89
N ALA A 189 -22.80 4.32 -19.74
CA ALA A 189 -21.73 3.34 -19.49
C ALA A 189 -22.23 1.89 -19.25
N CYS A 190 -23.50 1.69 -18.92
CA CYS A 190 -24.08 0.33 -18.81
C CYS A 190 -24.43 -0.30 -20.16
N GLN A 191 -24.54 0.47 -21.25
CA GLN A 191 -24.73 -0.11 -22.59
C GLN A 191 -23.40 -0.27 -23.33
N ALA A 192 -22.39 0.56 -23.01
CA ALA A 192 -21.07 0.47 -23.61
C ALA A 192 -20.22 -0.72 -23.12
N GLU A 193 -20.41 -1.23 -21.89
CA GLU A 193 -19.68 -2.44 -21.46
C GLU A 193 -20.21 -3.72 -22.14
N GLU A 194 -21.51 -3.82 -22.42
CA GLU A 194 -22.06 -4.98 -23.15
C GLU A 194 -21.64 -4.93 -24.65
N GLU A 195 -21.56 -3.74 -25.24
CA GLU A 195 -21.12 -3.54 -26.62
C GLU A 195 -19.58 -3.66 -26.79
N ALA A 196 -18.78 -3.18 -25.83
CA ALA A 196 -17.32 -3.32 -25.85
C ALA A 196 -16.85 -4.76 -25.59
N THR A 197 -17.62 -5.55 -24.85
CA THR A 197 -17.35 -7.00 -24.69
C THR A 197 -17.67 -7.76 -25.98
N LEU A 198 -18.68 -7.30 -26.74
CA LEU A 198 -19.03 -7.85 -28.06
C LEU A 198 -18.04 -7.44 -29.18
N GLU A 199 -17.47 -6.23 -29.12
CA GLU A 199 -16.41 -5.82 -30.06
C GLU A 199 -15.04 -6.45 -29.73
N ARG A 200 -14.67 -6.56 -28.45
CA ARG A 200 -13.42 -7.24 -28.04
C ARG A 200 -13.40 -8.71 -28.42
N THR A 201 -14.54 -9.41 -28.33
CA THR A 201 -14.65 -10.81 -28.76
C THR A 201 -14.55 -10.96 -30.28
N LYS A 202 -15.10 -10.04 -31.08
CA LYS A 202 -14.91 -10.02 -32.54
C LYS A 202 -13.47 -9.75 -32.95
N THR A 203 -12.79 -8.79 -32.31
CA THR A 203 -11.37 -8.53 -32.59
C THR A 203 -10.46 -9.67 -32.12
N GLY A 204 -10.82 -10.39 -31.05
CA GLY A 204 -10.09 -11.55 -30.57
C GLY A 204 -10.20 -12.78 -31.49
N GLU A 205 -11.38 -13.06 -32.04
CA GLU A 205 -11.58 -14.15 -33.01
C GLU A 205 -10.86 -13.87 -34.35
N GLU A 206 -10.89 -12.63 -34.85
CA GLU A 206 -10.16 -12.27 -36.08
C GLU A 206 -8.65 -12.35 -35.90
N LEU A 207 -8.11 -11.94 -34.75
CA LEU A 207 -6.69 -12.07 -34.45
C LEU A 207 -6.27 -13.54 -34.31
N ALA A 208 -7.11 -14.37 -33.66
CA ALA A 208 -6.85 -15.80 -33.53
C ALA A 208 -6.89 -16.54 -34.88
N ARG A 209 -7.77 -16.14 -35.80
CA ARG A 209 -7.79 -16.67 -37.18
C ARG A 209 -6.57 -16.23 -38.00
N ALA A 210 -6.13 -14.98 -37.83
CA ALA A 210 -4.93 -14.49 -38.49
C ALA A 210 -3.65 -15.21 -37.99
N GLU A 211 -3.51 -15.42 -36.68
CA GLU A 211 -2.39 -16.17 -36.11
C GLU A 211 -2.39 -17.65 -36.54
N ALA A 212 -3.56 -18.28 -36.64
CA ALA A 212 -3.68 -19.65 -37.13
C ALA A 212 -3.25 -19.80 -38.60
N GLU A 213 -3.61 -18.84 -39.47
CA GLU A 213 -3.14 -18.81 -40.85
C GLU A 213 -1.63 -18.63 -40.97
N VAL A 214 -1.05 -17.71 -40.18
CA VAL A 214 0.40 -17.48 -40.17
C VAL A 214 1.14 -18.73 -39.71
N ARG A 215 0.63 -19.42 -38.68
CA ARG A 215 1.22 -20.67 -38.19
C ARG A 215 1.14 -21.79 -39.21
N LYS A 216 0.03 -21.88 -39.97
CA LYS A 216 -0.12 -22.86 -41.05
C LYS A 216 0.85 -22.58 -42.20
N LYS A 217 0.99 -21.33 -42.63
CA LYS A 217 1.95 -20.92 -43.67
C LYS A 217 3.39 -21.20 -43.26
N LYS A 218 3.74 -20.98 -41.99
CA LYS A 218 5.07 -21.30 -41.45
C LYS A 218 5.36 -22.81 -41.51
N LYS A 219 4.38 -23.64 -41.14
CA LYS A 219 4.52 -25.11 -41.20
C LYS A 219 4.67 -25.63 -42.63
N GLU A 220 3.90 -25.09 -43.58
CA GLU A 220 4.02 -25.44 -45.01
C GLU A 220 5.38 -25.02 -45.60
N GLN A 221 5.94 -23.87 -45.17
CA GLN A 221 7.28 -23.46 -45.59
C GLN A 221 8.38 -24.37 -45.02
N GLU A 222 8.25 -24.79 -43.77
CA GLU A 222 9.19 -25.71 -43.13
C GLU A 222 9.17 -27.09 -43.81
N GLU A 223 7.99 -27.63 -44.10
CA GLU A 223 7.85 -28.90 -44.83
C GLU A 223 8.44 -28.84 -46.25
N ARG A 224 8.30 -27.70 -46.95
CA ARG A 224 8.94 -27.49 -48.25
C ARG A 224 10.47 -27.48 -48.16
N LEU A 225 11.01 -26.80 -47.15
CA LEU A 225 12.46 -26.75 -46.95
C LEU A 225 13.03 -28.14 -46.61
N ASP A 226 12.31 -28.91 -45.81
CA ASP A 226 12.72 -30.28 -45.47
C ASP A 226 12.59 -31.25 -46.65
N HIS A 227 11.64 -31.03 -47.55
CA HIS A 227 11.55 -31.80 -48.79
C HIS A 227 12.77 -31.53 -49.70
N ILE A 228 13.12 -30.25 -49.90
CA ILE A 228 14.29 -29.86 -50.69
C ILE A 228 15.58 -30.42 -50.07
N ARG A 229 15.73 -30.35 -48.75
CA ARG A 229 16.90 -30.93 -48.05
C ARG A 229 17.01 -32.44 -48.29
N ARG A 230 15.90 -33.17 -48.27
CA ARG A 230 15.88 -34.61 -48.53
C ARG A 230 16.24 -34.93 -49.99
N GLU A 231 15.74 -34.17 -50.95
CA GLU A 231 16.07 -34.38 -52.36
C GLU A 231 17.54 -34.06 -52.66
N GLU A 232 18.08 -32.97 -52.11
CA GLU A 232 19.50 -32.63 -52.26
C GLU A 232 20.41 -33.68 -51.60
N HIS A 233 20.05 -34.17 -50.41
CA HIS A 233 20.80 -35.25 -49.76
C HIS A 233 20.80 -36.54 -50.59
N ALA A 234 19.63 -36.95 -51.10
CA ALA A 234 19.52 -38.13 -51.95
C ALA A 234 20.27 -37.97 -53.28
N ARG A 235 20.36 -36.74 -53.80
CA ARG A 235 21.14 -36.45 -55.01
C ARG A 235 22.64 -36.53 -54.75
N LEU A 236 23.11 -36.04 -53.60
CA LEU A 236 24.51 -36.17 -53.19
C LEU A 236 24.91 -37.63 -52.98
N GLU A 237 24.04 -38.46 -52.40
CA GLU A 237 24.29 -39.90 -52.22
C GLU A 237 24.34 -40.67 -53.55
N ARG A 238 23.62 -40.25 -54.60
CA ARG A 238 23.69 -40.90 -55.93
C ARG A 238 24.93 -40.51 -56.74
N HIS A 239 25.61 -39.43 -56.36
CA HIS A 239 26.80 -38.92 -57.05
C HIS A 239 28.10 -39.14 -56.26
N SER A 240 28.02 -39.74 -55.07
CA SER A 240 29.15 -40.26 -54.31
C SER A 240 29.35 -41.76 -54.55
#